data_AF-A0A553P7A8-F1
#
_entry.id   AF-A0A553P7A8-F1
#
_cell.length_a   1.000
_cell.length_b   1.000
_cell.length_c   1.000
_cell.angle_alpha   90.00
_cell.angle_beta   90.00
_cell.angle_gamma   90.00
#
_symmetry.space_group_name_H-M   'P 1'
#
loop_
_entity.id
_entity.type
_entity.pdbx_description
1 polymer ?
#
loop_
_entity_poly.entity_id
_entity_poly.type
_entity_poly.pdbx_seq_one_letter_code
_entity_poly.pdbx_strand_id
1 'polypeptide(L)'
;MTMSHHSEDVFMAGSDSFWEPGNFKRTTKRVEDGHKLCTDLMTLIAERAEIEKMYAKSLKQWAAKWQNTIEKGPEYGTMEAAWKAVLVEADRRVTVHNKVKEDLNLGVNNKLKQWQKDNYHKSVLQFKEKKEMEDAFKKAQKPWAKYLGKVNKAKADYHNACKSEKSALNQERNATGDSALSQDQMRKLQDRVQKTKDQVQKSRENYEMAINDINAYNAKYMEDMTEVFEKCQRMEAQRLQCFKDILFDVQKCLNITENPEMPQIYEEFYHTVNNADHEQDLRWWSNTHGVNMAMNWPQFEEYMEEFRDIAKGTIHKKGGIADGSITLINQRHVGDDLPEYNPVAPKQNGSSNHKPPSRNNGHSMAKVPSSTGSIQQQSGPPLSKTANNGQALSNGGVSKDSNPFDEDEWEDEHVEPLVDNGDIFEKLEEEDEQGWCKGRKDGKVGLYPANYIEVVD
;
A
#
# COMPACT_ATOMS: atom_id res chain seq x y z
N MET A 1 -16.28 4.42 -13.47
CA MET A 1 -14.90 4.13 -13.95
C MET A 1 -14.64 4.92 -15.21
N THR A 2 -13.90 6.02 -15.11
CA THR A 2 -13.46 6.82 -16.26
C THR A 2 -12.24 6.17 -16.90
N MET A 3 -12.43 5.57 -18.08
CA MET A 3 -11.31 5.09 -18.90
C MET A 3 -10.44 6.28 -19.32
N SER A 4 -9.13 6.17 -19.15
CA SER A 4 -8.17 7.22 -19.54
C SER A 4 -8.31 7.56 -21.02
N HIS A 5 -8.54 8.84 -21.34
CA HIS A 5 -8.39 9.36 -22.69
C HIS A 5 -6.94 9.19 -23.16
N HIS A 6 -6.73 8.28 -24.11
CA HIS A 6 -5.67 8.46 -25.10
C HIS A 6 -6.33 9.08 -26.33
N SER A 7 -6.07 10.36 -26.58
CA SER A 7 -6.43 11.00 -27.84
C SER A 7 -5.60 10.37 -28.96
N GLU A 8 -6.26 9.83 -29.97
CA GLU A 8 -5.61 9.52 -31.25
C GLU A 8 -5.38 10.83 -32.03
N ASP A 9 -4.48 11.66 -31.51
CA ASP A 9 -4.07 12.88 -32.19
C ASP A 9 -3.36 12.52 -33.51
N VAL A 10 -3.93 12.99 -34.63
CA VAL A 10 -3.38 12.78 -35.96
C VAL A 10 -2.12 13.65 -36.11
N PHE A 11 -0.97 13.09 -35.74
CA PHE A 11 0.32 13.79 -35.80
C PHE A 11 0.71 14.13 -37.24
N MET A 12 0.56 15.40 -37.59
CA MET A 12 1.32 16.02 -38.68
C MET A 12 2.82 15.83 -38.44
N ALA A 13 3.59 15.56 -39.50
CA ALA A 13 5.02 15.31 -39.41
C ALA A 13 5.83 16.59 -39.07
N GLY A 14 5.84 16.96 -37.78
CA GLY A 14 6.68 18.02 -37.22
C GLY A 14 8.11 17.55 -36.91
N SER A 15 8.93 18.47 -36.39
CA SER A 15 10.32 18.23 -35.96
C SER A 15 10.50 17.12 -34.92
N ASP A 16 9.41 16.74 -34.26
CA ASP A 16 9.39 15.81 -33.13
C ASP A 16 9.04 14.37 -33.58
N SER A 17 8.88 14.17 -34.90
CA SER A 17 8.68 12.87 -35.54
C SER A 17 9.79 11.88 -35.14
N PHE A 18 9.42 10.64 -34.85
CA PHE A 18 10.35 9.55 -34.52
C PHE A 18 11.42 9.33 -35.60
N TRP A 19 11.09 9.60 -36.87
CA TRP A 19 11.95 9.40 -38.02
C TRP A 19 13.08 10.42 -38.14
N GLU A 20 13.02 11.54 -37.42
CA GLU A 20 14.06 12.56 -37.43
C GLU A 20 15.34 12.10 -36.68
N PRO A 21 16.54 12.59 -37.07
CA PRO A 21 17.80 12.22 -36.44
C PRO A 21 17.81 12.40 -34.92
N GLY A 22 17.92 11.30 -34.18
CA GLY A 22 18.01 11.28 -32.72
C GLY A 22 16.69 11.27 -31.95
N ASN A 23 15.51 11.39 -32.58
CA ASN A 23 14.23 11.44 -31.86
C ASN A 23 13.80 10.09 -31.24
N PHE A 24 14.40 8.98 -31.67
CA PHE A 24 14.31 7.68 -31.00
C PHE A 24 14.71 7.70 -29.51
N LYS A 25 15.39 8.75 -29.04
CA LYS A 25 15.72 8.97 -27.62
C LYS A 25 14.50 8.93 -26.69
N ARG A 26 13.30 9.32 -27.16
CA ARG A 26 12.07 9.20 -26.37
C ARG A 26 11.76 7.72 -26.04
N THR A 27 11.96 6.83 -27.02
CA THR A 27 11.78 5.38 -26.87
C THR A 27 12.84 4.77 -25.96
N THR A 28 14.12 5.15 -26.09
CA THR A 28 15.18 4.60 -25.21
C THR A 28 15.12 5.15 -23.79
N LYS A 29 14.63 6.39 -23.59
CA LYS A 29 14.31 6.92 -22.27
C LYS A 29 13.23 6.09 -21.58
N ARG A 30 12.15 5.71 -22.28
CA ARG A 30 11.06 4.87 -21.72
C ARG A 30 11.57 3.56 -21.11
N VAL A 31 12.65 2.97 -21.66
CA VAL A 31 13.29 1.77 -21.09
C VAL A 31 13.86 2.03 -19.69
N GLU A 32 14.49 3.18 -19.47
CA GLU A 32 15.02 3.60 -18.16
C GLU A 32 13.91 4.09 -17.22
N ASP A 33 12.93 4.84 -17.73
CA ASP A 33 11.76 5.27 -16.96
C ASP A 33 10.99 4.04 -16.42
N GLY A 34 10.95 2.93 -17.18
CA GLY A 34 10.38 1.65 -16.73
C GLY A 34 11.01 1.08 -15.46
N HIS A 35 12.33 1.21 -15.28
CA HIS A 35 12.99 0.84 -14.02
C HIS A 35 12.50 1.73 -12.88
N LYS A 36 12.43 3.06 -13.10
CA LYS A 36 11.96 4.01 -12.07
C LYS A 36 10.52 3.67 -11.65
N LEU A 37 9.63 3.41 -12.60
CA LEU A 37 8.24 3.04 -12.32
C LEU A 37 8.14 1.77 -11.46
N CYS A 38 9.04 0.78 -11.64
CA CYS A 38 9.08 -0.39 -10.77
C CYS A 38 9.42 0.00 -9.32
N THR A 39 10.35 0.94 -9.11
CA THR A 39 10.66 1.49 -7.79
C THR A 39 9.46 2.26 -7.21
N ASP A 40 8.82 3.13 -8.01
CA ASP A 40 7.66 3.91 -7.58
C ASP A 40 6.50 2.99 -7.12
N LEU A 41 6.23 1.90 -7.86
CA LEU A 41 5.22 0.89 -7.49
C LEU A 41 5.63 0.10 -6.23
N MET A 42 6.92 -0.23 -6.06
CA MET A 42 7.37 -0.88 -4.82
C MET A 42 7.19 0.01 -3.59
N THR A 43 7.45 1.31 -3.73
CA THR A 43 7.22 2.32 -2.68
C THR A 43 5.75 2.39 -2.32
N LEU A 44 4.84 2.52 -3.30
CA LEU A 44 3.39 2.53 -3.09
C LEU A 44 2.91 1.30 -2.29
N ILE A 45 3.40 0.10 -2.64
CA ILE A 45 3.04 -1.14 -1.94
C ILE A 45 3.62 -1.16 -0.51
N ALA A 46 4.84 -0.66 -0.31
CA ALA A 46 5.48 -0.60 1.01
C ALA A 46 4.77 0.40 1.95
N GLU A 47 4.39 1.58 1.44
CA GLU A 47 3.63 2.59 2.18
C GLU A 47 2.25 2.06 2.58
N ARG A 48 1.53 1.41 1.65
CA ARG A 48 0.26 0.74 1.97
C ARG A 48 0.45 -0.34 3.05
N ALA A 49 1.49 -1.14 2.97
CA ALA A 49 1.76 -2.18 3.95
C ALA A 49 2.13 -1.61 5.34
N GLU A 50 2.72 -0.43 5.43
CA GLU A 50 2.97 0.23 6.71
C GLU A 50 1.67 0.72 7.36
N ILE A 51 0.67 1.18 6.58
CA ILE A 51 -0.67 1.54 7.09
C ILE A 51 -1.33 0.33 7.78
N GLU A 52 -1.30 -0.85 7.14
CA GLU A 52 -1.84 -2.10 7.73
C GLU A 52 -1.14 -2.46 9.06
N LYS A 53 0.19 -2.25 9.15
CA LYS A 53 0.97 -2.44 10.37
C LYS A 53 0.68 -1.38 11.43
N MET A 54 0.44 -0.13 11.07
CA MET A 54 0.02 0.92 12.00
C MET A 54 -1.35 0.58 12.61
N TYR A 55 -2.31 0.14 11.79
CA TYR A 55 -3.62 -0.29 12.26
C TYR A 55 -3.53 -1.47 13.25
N ALA A 56 -2.78 -2.52 12.88
CA ALA A 56 -2.54 -3.66 13.76
C ALA A 56 -1.81 -3.27 15.07
N LYS A 57 -0.87 -2.31 15.02
CA LYS A 57 -0.20 -1.80 16.22
C LYS A 57 -1.20 -1.09 17.15
N SER A 58 -2.06 -0.24 16.61
CA SER A 58 -3.07 0.51 17.37
C SER A 58 -4.10 -0.43 18.03
N LEU A 59 -4.63 -1.42 17.29
CA LEU A 59 -5.51 -2.45 17.85
C LEU A 59 -4.85 -3.18 19.02
N LYS A 60 -3.60 -3.66 18.85
CA LYS A 60 -2.89 -4.39 19.90
C LYS A 60 -2.65 -3.56 21.16
N GLN A 61 -2.33 -2.27 21.01
CA GLN A 61 -2.14 -1.35 22.14
C GLN A 61 -3.46 -1.07 22.87
N TRP A 62 -4.55 -0.90 22.13
CA TRP A 62 -5.90 -0.71 22.68
C TRP A 62 -6.38 -1.97 23.42
N ALA A 63 -6.21 -3.15 22.82
CA ALA A 63 -6.61 -4.43 23.42
C ALA A 63 -5.84 -4.69 24.73
N ALA A 64 -4.51 -4.55 24.72
CA ALA A 64 -3.67 -4.72 25.91
C ALA A 64 -4.01 -3.73 27.04
N LYS A 65 -4.39 -2.48 26.71
CA LYS A 65 -4.88 -1.50 27.70
C LYS A 65 -6.16 -1.99 28.34
N TRP A 66 -7.18 -2.33 27.54
CA TRP A 66 -8.49 -2.73 28.06
C TRP A 66 -8.46 -4.07 28.80
N GLN A 67 -7.63 -5.02 28.39
CA GLN A 67 -7.43 -6.28 29.12
C GLN A 67 -7.03 -6.00 30.57
N ASN A 68 -6.00 -5.15 30.76
CA ASN A 68 -5.54 -4.73 32.08
C ASN A 68 -6.57 -3.91 32.87
N THR A 69 -7.47 -3.18 32.20
CA THR A 69 -8.54 -2.41 32.83
C THR A 69 -9.68 -3.31 33.31
N ILE A 70 -10.10 -4.28 32.49
CA ILE A 70 -11.18 -5.22 32.84
C ILE A 70 -10.69 -6.16 33.96
N GLU A 71 -9.49 -6.74 33.86
CA GLU A 71 -8.92 -7.64 34.88
C GLU A 71 -8.71 -7.00 36.26
N LYS A 72 -8.67 -5.67 36.34
CA LYS A 72 -8.58 -4.90 37.60
C LYS A 72 -9.89 -4.21 37.95
N GLY A 73 -10.91 -4.37 37.11
CA GLY A 73 -12.24 -3.82 37.31
C GLY A 73 -13.07 -4.66 38.29
N PRO A 74 -14.28 -4.21 38.60
CA PRO A 74 -15.22 -4.94 39.44
C PRO A 74 -16.11 -5.91 38.65
N GLU A 75 -15.99 -5.98 37.33
CA GLU A 75 -16.74 -6.91 36.48
C GLU A 75 -16.20 -8.34 36.64
N TYR A 76 -17.06 -9.35 36.58
CA TYR A 76 -16.69 -10.75 36.82
C TYR A 76 -17.50 -11.72 35.96
N GLY A 77 -17.15 -13.00 36.05
CA GLY A 77 -18.00 -14.10 35.60
C GLY A 77 -18.16 -14.16 34.08
N THR A 78 -19.36 -14.52 33.63
CA THR A 78 -19.67 -14.67 32.21
C THR A 78 -19.73 -13.33 31.48
N MET A 79 -20.17 -12.26 32.14
CA MET A 79 -20.22 -10.91 31.57
C MET A 79 -18.80 -10.33 31.34
N GLU A 80 -17.86 -10.55 32.26
CA GLU A 80 -16.45 -10.20 32.06
C GLU A 80 -15.85 -10.92 30.85
N ALA A 81 -16.16 -12.20 30.67
CA ALA A 81 -15.71 -12.99 29.51
C ALA A 81 -16.29 -12.46 28.19
N ALA A 82 -17.59 -12.12 28.17
CA ALA A 82 -18.25 -11.50 27.01
C ALA A 82 -17.65 -10.14 26.66
N TRP A 83 -17.31 -9.31 27.66
CA TRP A 83 -16.65 -8.02 27.42
C TRP A 83 -15.22 -8.21 26.88
N LYS A 84 -14.45 -9.17 27.41
CA LYS A 84 -13.11 -9.51 26.90
C LYS A 84 -13.13 -10.08 25.48
N ALA A 85 -14.26 -10.62 25.00
CA ALA A 85 -14.37 -11.16 23.64
C ALA A 85 -14.11 -10.10 22.55
N VAL A 86 -14.40 -8.81 22.81
CA VAL A 86 -14.06 -7.70 21.90
C VAL A 86 -12.53 -7.55 21.74
N LEU A 87 -11.77 -7.88 22.79
CA LEU A 87 -10.31 -7.79 22.77
C LEU A 87 -9.69 -8.98 22.01
N VAL A 88 -10.33 -10.16 22.11
CA VAL A 88 -9.97 -11.35 21.34
C VAL A 88 -10.22 -11.14 19.84
N GLU A 89 -11.33 -10.50 19.45
CA GLU A 89 -11.59 -10.06 18.06
C GLU A 89 -10.41 -9.21 17.54
N ALA A 90 -10.04 -8.20 18.33
CA ALA A 90 -8.98 -7.27 17.96
C ALA A 90 -7.63 -7.98 17.80
N ASP A 91 -7.21 -8.83 18.75
CA ASP A 91 -5.95 -9.57 18.65
C ASP A 91 -5.92 -10.57 17.47
N ARG A 92 -7.05 -11.19 17.12
CA ARG A 92 -7.13 -12.00 15.89
C ARG A 92 -7.00 -11.12 14.64
N ARG A 93 -7.64 -9.96 14.59
CA ARG A 93 -7.49 -9.01 13.48
C ARG A 93 -6.11 -8.40 13.37
N VAL A 94 -5.39 -8.20 14.48
CA VAL A 94 -3.97 -7.84 14.48
C VAL A 94 -3.15 -8.87 13.71
N THR A 95 -3.48 -10.15 13.83
CA THR A 95 -2.81 -11.22 13.08
C THR A 95 -3.12 -11.13 11.58
N VAL A 96 -4.40 -10.93 11.22
CA VAL A 96 -4.83 -10.74 9.82
C VAL A 96 -4.12 -9.55 9.15
N HIS A 97 -4.16 -8.36 9.75
CA HIS A 97 -3.54 -7.16 9.15
C HIS A 97 -2.01 -7.24 9.10
N ASN A 98 -1.35 -7.86 10.09
CA ASN A 98 0.09 -8.13 9.99
C ASN A 98 0.41 -9.08 8.83
N LYS A 99 -0.42 -10.12 8.61
CA LYS A 99 -0.27 -11.03 7.47
C LYS A 99 -0.43 -10.30 6.13
N VAL A 100 -1.41 -9.40 5.98
CA VAL A 100 -1.55 -8.54 4.78
C VAL A 100 -0.27 -7.74 4.54
N LYS A 101 0.26 -7.07 5.58
CA LYS A 101 1.53 -6.33 5.50
C LYS A 101 2.73 -7.23 5.13
N GLU A 102 2.75 -8.48 5.55
CA GLU A 102 3.80 -9.43 5.21
C GLU A 102 3.68 -9.95 3.78
N ASP A 103 2.49 -10.33 3.33
CA ASP A 103 2.27 -10.83 1.97
C ASP A 103 2.55 -9.72 0.93
N LEU A 104 2.15 -8.47 1.21
CA LEU A 104 2.49 -7.29 0.38
C LEU A 104 4.01 -7.08 0.27
N ASN A 105 4.74 -7.11 1.39
CA ASN A 105 6.18 -6.82 1.38
C ASN A 105 7.03 -8.01 0.89
N LEU A 106 6.77 -9.19 1.44
CA LEU A 106 7.62 -10.38 1.26
C LEU A 106 7.21 -11.23 0.06
N GLY A 107 5.93 -11.20 -0.31
CA GLY A 107 5.40 -11.79 -1.54
C GLY A 107 5.50 -10.81 -2.70
N VAL A 108 4.63 -9.80 -2.71
CA VAL A 108 4.41 -8.94 -3.88
C VAL A 108 5.62 -8.05 -4.19
N ASN A 109 6.12 -7.31 -3.20
CA ASN A 109 7.24 -6.39 -3.40
C ASN A 109 8.54 -7.11 -3.78
N ASN A 110 8.85 -8.25 -3.15
CA ASN A 110 10.01 -9.06 -3.53
C ASN A 110 9.87 -9.63 -4.96
N LYS A 111 8.68 -10.03 -5.40
CA LYS A 111 8.41 -10.48 -6.77
C LYS A 111 8.72 -9.37 -7.78
N LEU A 112 8.23 -8.15 -7.55
CA LEU A 112 8.53 -6.99 -8.40
C LEU A 112 10.02 -6.60 -8.36
N LYS A 113 10.64 -6.63 -7.18
CA LYS A 113 12.07 -6.34 -6.99
C LYS A 113 12.97 -7.32 -7.74
N GLN A 114 12.63 -8.61 -7.71
CA GLN A 114 13.36 -9.65 -8.43
C GLN A 114 13.17 -9.47 -9.94
N TRP A 115 11.94 -9.22 -10.41
CA TRP A 115 11.68 -8.92 -11.82
C TRP A 115 12.44 -7.68 -12.30
N GLN A 116 12.45 -6.58 -11.53
CA GLN A 116 13.23 -5.37 -11.85
C GLN A 116 14.72 -5.69 -11.99
N LYS A 117 15.29 -6.48 -11.06
CA LYS A 117 16.70 -6.89 -11.08
C LYS A 117 17.06 -7.73 -12.31
N ASP A 118 16.16 -8.62 -12.74
CA ASP A 118 16.40 -9.54 -13.87
C ASP A 118 16.20 -8.87 -15.24
N ASN A 119 15.47 -7.74 -15.30
CA ASN A 119 15.18 -7.01 -16.54
C ASN A 119 15.99 -5.72 -16.71
N TYR A 120 16.63 -5.20 -15.66
CA TYR A 120 17.37 -3.93 -15.70
C TYR A 120 18.77 -4.05 -15.08
N HIS A 121 19.79 -4.17 -15.92
CA HIS A 121 21.16 -4.35 -15.48
C HIS A 121 21.91 -3.02 -15.47
N LYS A 122 22.09 -2.45 -14.27
CA LYS A 122 22.86 -1.20 -14.10
C LYS A 122 24.34 -1.40 -14.45
N SER A 123 24.88 -0.54 -15.31
CA SER A 123 26.33 -0.36 -15.49
C SER A 123 26.81 0.90 -14.77
N VAL A 124 28.12 1.20 -14.82
CA VAL A 124 28.72 2.35 -14.12
C VAL A 124 28.07 3.70 -14.50
N LEU A 125 27.59 3.85 -15.73
CA LEU A 125 27.06 5.13 -16.24
C LEU A 125 25.55 5.11 -16.57
N GLN A 126 24.99 3.96 -16.96
CA GLN A 126 23.57 3.82 -17.35
C GLN A 126 23.12 2.35 -17.36
N PHE A 127 21.82 2.08 -17.55
CA PHE A 127 21.32 0.71 -17.76
C PHE A 127 21.84 0.11 -19.08
N LYS A 128 22.19 -1.18 -19.06
CA LYS A 128 22.69 -1.91 -20.24
C LYS A 128 21.63 -1.94 -21.34
N GLU A 129 20.38 -2.16 -20.98
CA GLU A 129 19.24 -2.30 -21.88
C GLU A 129 18.97 -1.01 -22.66
N LYS A 130 18.96 0.13 -21.95
CA LYS A 130 18.88 1.46 -22.57
C LYS A 130 20.05 1.69 -23.52
N LYS A 131 21.28 1.41 -23.09
CA LYS A 131 22.47 1.59 -23.93
C LYS A 131 22.42 0.72 -25.19
N GLU A 132 22.04 -0.55 -25.06
CA GLU A 132 21.92 -1.48 -26.18
C GLU A 132 20.94 -0.96 -27.23
N MET A 133 19.76 -0.47 -26.80
CA MET A 133 18.76 0.09 -27.72
C MET A 133 19.24 1.42 -28.33
N GLU A 134 19.92 2.27 -27.57
CA GLU A 134 20.49 3.52 -28.08
C GLU A 134 21.58 3.27 -29.14
N ASP A 135 22.47 2.31 -28.91
CA ASP A 135 23.53 1.94 -29.85
C ASP A 135 22.95 1.22 -31.09
N ALA A 136 21.87 0.42 -30.93
CA ALA A 136 21.13 -0.19 -32.03
C ALA A 136 20.44 0.86 -32.92
N PHE A 137 19.69 1.82 -32.35
CA PHE A 137 19.09 2.91 -33.12
C PHE A 137 20.14 3.79 -33.81
N LYS A 138 21.25 4.13 -33.14
CA LYS A 138 22.37 4.84 -33.77
C LYS A 138 22.92 4.07 -34.97
N LYS A 139 23.05 2.74 -34.87
CA LYS A 139 23.51 1.88 -35.97
C LYS A 139 22.54 1.89 -37.15
N ALA A 140 21.24 1.74 -36.90
CA ALA A 140 20.17 1.77 -37.91
C ALA A 140 20.07 3.14 -38.62
N GLN A 141 20.14 4.24 -37.87
CA GLN A 141 19.95 5.59 -38.41
C GLN A 141 21.20 6.18 -39.09
N LYS A 142 22.41 5.74 -38.71
CA LYS A 142 23.69 6.32 -39.19
C LYS A 142 23.84 6.39 -40.72
N PRO A 143 23.45 5.38 -41.52
CA PRO A 143 23.56 5.48 -42.98
C PRO A 143 22.60 6.54 -43.55
N TRP A 144 21.33 6.53 -43.12
CA TRP A 144 20.33 7.49 -43.58
C TRP A 144 20.67 8.93 -43.18
N ALA A 145 21.12 9.15 -41.95
CA ALA A 145 21.60 10.46 -41.48
C ALA A 145 22.80 10.98 -42.31
N LYS A 146 23.67 10.08 -42.81
CA LYS A 146 24.76 10.44 -43.72
C LYS A 146 24.23 10.87 -45.11
N TYR A 147 23.19 10.21 -45.62
CA TYR A 147 22.51 10.65 -46.86
C TYR A 147 21.80 12.00 -46.66
N LEU A 148 21.07 12.19 -45.55
CA LEU A 148 20.45 13.47 -45.20
C LEU A 148 21.49 14.61 -45.11
N GLY A 149 22.67 14.33 -44.55
CA GLY A 149 23.80 15.27 -44.55
C GLY A 149 24.27 15.67 -45.96
N LYS A 150 24.33 14.73 -46.92
CA LYS A 150 24.61 15.04 -48.33
C LYS A 150 23.51 15.91 -48.95
N VAL A 151 22.25 15.55 -48.73
CA VAL A 151 21.06 16.26 -49.24
C VAL A 151 21.05 17.71 -48.76
N ASN A 152 21.24 17.93 -47.45
CA ASN A 152 21.29 19.26 -46.86
C ASN A 152 22.45 20.10 -47.39
N LYS A 153 23.62 19.49 -47.63
CA LYS A 153 24.74 20.18 -48.27
C LYS A 153 24.42 20.57 -49.72
N ALA A 154 23.95 19.62 -50.53
CA ALA A 154 23.63 19.87 -51.94
C ALA A 154 22.51 20.91 -52.10
N LYS A 155 21.51 20.91 -51.21
CA LYS A 155 20.48 21.95 -51.09
C LYS A 155 21.08 23.34 -50.83
N ALA A 156 22.02 23.44 -49.88
CA ALA A 156 22.69 24.69 -49.56
C ALA A 156 23.55 25.18 -50.73
N ASP A 157 24.30 24.28 -51.38
CA ASP A 157 25.14 24.59 -52.54
C ASP A 157 24.27 25.10 -53.73
N TYR A 158 23.14 24.44 -54.02
CA TYR A 158 22.16 24.87 -55.02
C TYR A 158 21.52 26.23 -54.69
N HIS A 159 21.07 26.43 -53.45
CA HIS A 159 20.51 27.73 -53.02
C HIS A 159 21.54 28.86 -53.13
N ASN A 160 22.80 28.59 -52.83
CA ASN A 160 23.89 29.57 -52.95
C ASN A 160 24.25 29.85 -54.42
N ALA A 161 24.20 28.85 -55.30
CA ALA A 161 24.34 29.05 -56.74
C ALA A 161 23.21 29.97 -57.28
N CYS A 162 21.95 29.71 -56.92
CA CYS A 162 20.80 30.52 -57.35
C CYS A 162 20.90 31.98 -56.87
N LYS A 163 21.34 32.20 -55.63
CA LYS A 163 21.62 33.56 -55.11
C LYS A 163 22.73 34.25 -55.90
N SER A 164 23.78 33.51 -56.27
CA SER A 164 24.93 34.02 -57.03
C SER A 164 24.55 34.38 -58.47
N GLU A 165 23.73 33.56 -59.13
CA GLU A 165 23.16 33.84 -60.45
C GLU A 165 22.29 35.09 -60.43
N LYS A 166 21.35 35.19 -59.47
CA LYS A 166 20.49 36.37 -59.32
C LYS A 166 21.28 37.65 -59.04
N SER A 167 22.41 37.55 -58.34
CA SER A 167 23.35 38.66 -58.15
C SER A 167 24.06 39.05 -59.45
N ALA A 168 24.56 38.08 -60.21
CA ALA A 168 25.21 38.31 -61.51
C ALA A 168 24.26 38.94 -62.54
N LEU A 169 23.03 38.42 -62.66
CA LEU A 169 21.97 38.96 -63.53
C LEU A 169 21.59 40.40 -63.18
N ASN A 170 21.51 40.73 -61.88
CA ASN A 170 21.27 42.10 -61.46
C ASN A 170 22.46 43.03 -61.80
N GLN A 171 23.71 42.55 -61.68
CA GLN A 171 24.90 43.33 -62.04
C GLN A 171 24.98 43.58 -63.55
N GLU A 172 24.73 42.55 -64.37
CA GLU A 172 24.62 42.66 -65.82
C GLU A 172 23.52 43.65 -66.23
N ARG A 173 22.30 43.50 -65.71
CA ARG A 173 21.17 44.39 -66.05
C ARG A 173 21.46 45.86 -65.70
N ASN A 174 22.08 46.11 -64.55
CA ASN A 174 22.44 47.46 -64.13
C ASN A 174 23.54 48.05 -65.02
N ALA A 175 24.52 47.23 -65.44
CA ALA A 175 25.57 47.62 -66.37
C ALA A 175 25.05 47.91 -67.79
N THR A 176 24.03 47.21 -68.27
CA THR A 176 23.40 47.47 -69.58
C THR A 176 22.84 48.90 -69.70
N GLY A 177 22.54 49.56 -68.57
CA GLY A 177 22.08 50.95 -68.53
C GLY A 177 23.17 52.01 -68.39
N ASP A 178 24.45 51.62 -68.26
CA ASP A 178 25.57 52.55 -68.04
C ASP A 178 26.43 52.71 -69.30
N SER A 179 26.29 53.86 -69.95
CA SER A 179 27.04 54.22 -71.16
C SER A 179 28.54 54.45 -70.94
N ALA A 180 29.04 54.44 -69.69
CA ALA A 180 30.46 54.58 -69.39
C ALA A 180 31.24 53.24 -69.43
N LEU A 181 30.55 52.10 -69.58
CA LEU A 181 31.19 50.78 -69.58
C LEU A 181 31.72 50.36 -70.97
N SER A 182 32.93 49.80 -70.97
CA SER A 182 33.55 49.21 -72.16
C SER A 182 32.87 47.91 -72.58
N GLN A 183 32.86 47.60 -73.88
CA GLN A 183 32.38 46.31 -74.41
C GLN A 183 33.07 45.10 -73.75
N ASP A 184 34.34 45.22 -73.39
CA ASP A 184 35.07 44.15 -72.69
C ASP A 184 34.59 43.95 -71.24
N GLN A 185 34.17 45.02 -70.56
CA GLN A 185 33.56 44.94 -69.23
C GLN A 185 32.15 44.34 -69.31
N MET A 186 31.36 44.72 -70.32
CA MET A 186 30.03 44.15 -70.56
C MET A 186 30.11 42.64 -70.87
N ARG A 187 31.06 42.24 -71.72
CA ARG A 187 31.30 40.83 -72.04
C ARG A 187 31.69 40.00 -70.81
N LYS A 188 32.54 40.53 -69.93
CA LYS A 188 32.90 39.88 -68.65
C LYS A 188 31.71 39.68 -67.71
N LEU A 189 30.70 40.56 -67.75
CA LEU A 189 29.46 40.38 -66.99
C LEU A 189 28.57 39.30 -67.60
N GLN A 190 28.44 39.26 -68.93
CA GLN A 190 27.75 38.17 -69.66
C GLN A 190 28.38 36.80 -69.39
N ASP A 191 29.72 36.70 -69.49
CA ASP A 191 30.47 35.47 -69.20
C ASP A 191 30.26 35.01 -67.74
N ARG A 192 30.19 35.97 -66.80
CA ARG A 192 29.90 35.69 -65.39
C ARG A 192 28.47 35.18 -65.19
N VAL A 193 27.48 35.75 -65.89
CA VAL A 193 26.10 35.29 -65.85
C VAL A 193 25.98 33.86 -66.39
N GLN A 194 26.59 33.56 -67.54
CA GLN A 194 26.59 32.20 -68.09
C GLN A 194 27.25 31.20 -67.13
N LYS A 195 28.43 31.54 -66.59
CA LYS A 195 29.12 30.70 -65.61
C LYS A 195 28.29 30.44 -64.35
N THR A 196 27.50 31.41 -63.88
CA THR A 196 26.60 31.20 -62.74
C THR A 196 25.38 30.34 -63.10
N LYS A 197 24.84 30.44 -64.32
CA LYS A 197 23.79 29.53 -64.83
C LYS A 197 24.25 28.09 -64.89
N ASP A 198 25.43 27.84 -65.47
CA ASP A 198 26.03 26.50 -65.55
C ASP A 198 26.23 25.90 -64.14
N GLN A 199 26.65 26.73 -63.18
CA GLN A 199 26.81 26.33 -61.78
C GLN A 199 25.47 26.03 -61.08
N VAL A 200 24.39 26.75 -61.42
CA VAL A 200 23.02 26.44 -60.94
C VAL A 200 22.55 25.10 -61.47
N GLN A 201 22.68 24.85 -62.77
CA GLN A 201 22.29 23.56 -63.37
C GLN A 201 23.09 22.39 -62.77
N LYS A 202 24.42 22.52 -62.66
CA LYS A 202 25.27 21.50 -62.05
C LYS A 202 24.94 21.24 -60.58
N SER A 203 24.66 22.29 -59.80
CA SER A 203 24.30 22.10 -58.38
C SER A 203 22.89 21.53 -58.20
N ARG A 204 21.97 21.82 -59.13
CA ARG A 204 20.65 21.19 -59.21
C ARG A 204 20.73 19.69 -59.45
N GLU A 205 21.47 19.26 -60.48
CA GLU A 205 21.66 17.84 -60.79
C GLU A 205 22.27 17.06 -59.61
N ASN A 206 23.25 17.65 -58.92
CA ASN A 206 23.84 17.07 -57.71
C ASN A 206 22.84 16.97 -56.55
N TYR A 207 21.92 17.94 -56.42
CA TYR A 207 20.86 17.91 -55.39
C TYR A 207 19.77 16.88 -55.72
N GLU A 208 19.32 16.82 -56.98
CA GLU A 208 18.36 15.81 -57.46
C GLU A 208 18.94 14.39 -57.31
N MET A 209 20.22 14.18 -57.63
CA MET A 209 20.93 12.92 -57.38
C MET A 209 21.00 12.58 -55.88
N ALA A 210 21.31 13.55 -55.00
CA ALA A 210 21.34 13.32 -53.56
C ALA A 210 19.95 12.96 -52.99
N ILE A 211 18.88 13.54 -53.55
CA ILE A 211 17.48 13.21 -53.21
C ILE A 211 17.13 11.78 -53.68
N ASN A 212 17.57 11.35 -54.86
CA ASN A 212 17.37 9.99 -55.33
C ASN A 212 18.13 8.97 -54.47
N ASP A 213 19.38 9.27 -54.11
CA ASP A 213 20.24 8.49 -53.20
C ASP A 213 19.54 8.21 -51.84
N ILE A 214 18.97 9.23 -51.20
CA ILE A 214 18.28 9.07 -49.90
C ILE A 214 16.94 8.34 -50.06
N ASN A 215 16.18 8.64 -51.12
CA ASN A 215 14.88 8.02 -51.37
C ASN A 215 15.00 6.51 -51.61
N ALA A 216 16.05 6.07 -52.32
CA ALA A 216 16.36 4.66 -52.48
C ALA A 216 16.71 3.95 -51.16
N TYR A 217 17.19 4.69 -50.15
CA TYR A 217 17.54 4.13 -48.84
C TYR A 217 16.40 4.18 -47.81
N ASN A 218 15.35 4.98 -48.03
CA ASN A 218 14.25 5.18 -47.07
C ASN A 218 13.62 3.85 -46.58
N ALA A 219 13.36 2.90 -47.48
CA ALA A 219 12.76 1.62 -47.12
C ALA A 219 13.64 0.81 -46.14
N LYS A 220 14.95 0.73 -46.40
CA LYS A 220 15.93 0.03 -45.54
C LYS A 220 16.05 0.70 -44.18
N TYR A 221 16.06 2.04 -44.15
CA TYR A 221 16.08 2.83 -42.92
C TYR A 221 14.83 2.60 -42.06
N MET A 222 13.64 2.62 -42.68
CA MET A 222 12.38 2.37 -41.98
C MET A 222 12.34 0.96 -41.39
N GLU A 223 12.78 -0.05 -42.16
CA GLU A 223 12.89 -1.44 -41.69
C GLU A 223 13.82 -1.57 -40.48
N ASP A 224 15.08 -1.10 -40.56
CA ASP A 224 16.07 -1.23 -39.47
C ASP A 224 15.64 -0.51 -38.19
N MET A 225 15.04 0.69 -38.32
CA MET A 225 14.52 1.44 -37.17
C MET A 225 13.28 0.77 -36.56
N THR A 226 12.42 0.18 -37.38
CA THR A 226 11.22 -0.53 -36.91
C THR A 226 11.60 -1.79 -36.14
N GLU A 227 12.62 -2.55 -36.58
CA GLU A 227 13.10 -3.73 -35.85
C GLU A 227 13.52 -3.40 -34.40
N VAL A 228 14.30 -2.31 -34.23
CA VAL A 228 14.75 -1.84 -32.91
C VAL A 228 13.58 -1.26 -32.09
N PHE A 229 12.66 -0.54 -32.73
CA PHE A 229 11.45 -0.03 -32.08
C PHE A 229 10.57 -1.16 -31.55
N GLU A 230 10.32 -2.19 -32.36
CA GLU A 230 9.53 -3.35 -31.98
C GLU A 230 10.19 -4.16 -30.84
N LYS A 231 11.53 -4.18 -30.77
CA LYS A 231 12.22 -4.73 -29.59
C LYS A 231 11.93 -3.90 -28.33
N CYS A 232 11.95 -2.56 -28.42
CA CYS A 232 11.57 -1.68 -27.31
C CYS A 232 10.08 -1.80 -26.92
N GLN A 233 9.19 -2.08 -27.88
CA GLN A 233 7.77 -2.35 -27.63
C GLN A 233 7.58 -3.67 -26.87
N ARG A 234 8.27 -4.75 -27.25
CA ARG A 234 8.22 -6.04 -26.53
C ARG A 234 8.70 -5.93 -25.08
N MET A 235 9.78 -5.17 -24.83
CA MET A 235 10.28 -4.92 -23.47
C MET A 235 9.24 -4.17 -22.61
N GLU A 236 8.60 -3.14 -23.17
CA GLU A 236 7.55 -2.39 -22.47
C GLU A 236 6.29 -3.24 -22.24
N ALA A 237 5.91 -4.10 -23.19
CA ALA A 237 4.79 -5.02 -23.03
C ALA A 237 5.02 -6.02 -21.87
N GLN A 238 6.25 -6.52 -21.70
CA GLN A 238 6.62 -7.36 -20.55
C GLN A 238 6.46 -6.62 -19.21
N ARG A 239 6.90 -5.35 -19.16
CA ARG A 239 6.74 -4.49 -17.97
C ARG A 239 5.26 -4.23 -17.65
N LEU A 240 4.46 -3.90 -18.66
CA LEU A 240 3.02 -3.63 -18.52
C LEU A 240 2.26 -4.87 -18.03
N GLN A 241 2.55 -6.06 -18.56
CA GLN A 241 1.95 -7.29 -18.09
C GLN A 241 2.39 -7.63 -16.65
N CYS A 242 3.67 -7.47 -16.32
CA CYS A 242 4.16 -7.64 -14.95
C CYS A 242 3.45 -6.70 -13.97
N PHE A 243 3.25 -5.43 -14.33
CA PHE A 243 2.51 -4.45 -13.52
C PHE A 243 1.07 -4.89 -13.28
N LYS A 244 0.38 -5.37 -14.32
CA LYS A 244 -0.99 -5.89 -14.21
C LYS A 244 -1.05 -7.07 -13.24
N ASP A 245 -0.12 -8.02 -13.36
CA ASP A 245 -0.08 -9.20 -12.50
C ASP A 245 0.23 -8.83 -11.03
N ILE A 246 1.17 -7.90 -10.81
CA ILE A 246 1.49 -7.36 -9.48
C ILE A 246 0.28 -6.63 -8.86
N LEU A 247 -0.47 -5.84 -9.64
CA LEU A 247 -1.66 -5.15 -9.13
C LEU A 247 -2.79 -6.12 -8.75
N PHE A 248 -2.94 -7.26 -9.44
CA PHE A 248 -3.82 -8.34 -8.99
C PHE A 248 -3.32 -9.03 -7.72
N ASP A 249 -2.01 -9.26 -7.59
CA ASP A 249 -1.45 -9.80 -6.33
C ASP A 249 -1.69 -8.84 -5.15
N VAL A 250 -1.54 -7.52 -5.35
CA VAL A 250 -1.90 -6.50 -4.35
C VAL A 250 -3.38 -6.59 -3.99
N GLN A 251 -4.29 -6.58 -4.99
CA GLN A 251 -5.73 -6.67 -4.74
C GLN A 251 -6.09 -7.92 -3.93
N LYS A 252 -5.49 -9.06 -4.25
CA LYS A 252 -5.70 -10.32 -3.52
C LYS A 252 -5.19 -10.25 -2.08
N CYS A 253 -4.02 -9.66 -1.83
CA CYS A 253 -3.50 -9.48 -0.47
C CYS A 253 -4.40 -8.56 0.36
N LEU A 254 -5.01 -7.54 -0.25
CA LEU A 254 -5.86 -6.57 0.43
C LEU A 254 -7.29 -7.06 0.66
N ASN A 255 -7.77 -8.07 -0.07
CA ASN A 255 -9.13 -8.56 0.05
C ASN A 255 -9.31 -9.49 1.27
N ILE A 256 -9.30 -8.92 2.47
CA ILE A 256 -9.50 -9.68 3.72
C ILE A 256 -10.87 -10.37 3.80
N THR A 257 -11.87 -9.97 3.01
CA THR A 257 -13.20 -10.62 3.01
C THR A 257 -13.17 -12.07 2.52
N GLU A 258 -12.14 -12.44 1.74
CA GLU A 258 -11.90 -13.82 1.29
C GLU A 258 -11.00 -14.61 2.27
N ASN A 259 -10.54 -14.00 3.37
CA ASN A 259 -9.75 -14.72 4.37
C ASN A 259 -10.66 -15.66 5.19
N PRO A 260 -10.42 -16.99 5.20
CA PRO A 260 -11.25 -17.96 5.91
C PRO A 260 -11.28 -17.77 7.43
N GLU A 261 -10.34 -17.03 8.02
CA GLU A 261 -10.37 -16.69 9.44
C GLU A 261 -11.43 -15.63 9.77
N MET A 262 -11.84 -14.78 8.82
CA MET A 262 -12.73 -13.65 9.11
C MET A 262 -14.13 -14.07 9.59
N PRO A 263 -14.83 -15.04 8.98
CA PRO A 263 -16.10 -15.54 9.52
C PRO A 263 -15.92 -16.14 10.93
N GLN A 264 -14.86 -16.91 11.15
CA GLN A 264 -14.59 -17.59 12.43
C GLN A 264 -14.37 -16.60 13.58
N ILE A 265 -13.68 -15.48 13.32
CA ILE A 265 -13.47 -14.41 14.30
C ILE A 265 -14.82 -13.89 14.83
N TYR A 266 -15.78 -13.64 13.94
CA TYR A 266 -17.08 -13.08 14.32
C TYR A 266 -18.06 -14.13 14.86
N GLU A 267 -17.99 -15.38 14.41
CA GLU A 267 -18.74 -16.50 14.99
C GLU A 267 -18.29 -16.77 16.44
N GLU A 268 -16.99 -16.84 16.73
CA GLU A 268 -16.47 -17.03 18.08
C GLU A 268 -16.80 -15.85 19.01
N PHE A 269 -16.69 -14.61 18.51
CA PHE A 269 -17.08 -13.42 19.26
C PHE A 269 -18.57 -13.44 19.60
N TYR A 270 -19.45 -13.70 18.61
CA TYR A 270 -20.88 -13.84 18.82
C TYR A 270 -21.21 -14.93 19.85
N HIS A 271 -20.62 -16.12 19.72
CA HIS A 271 -20.85 -17.22 20.66
C HIS A 271 -20.42 -16.88 22.08
N THR A 272 -19.30 -16.17 22.26
CA THR A 272 -18.82 -15.78 23.59
C THR A 272 -19.78 -14.79 24.27
N VAL A 273 -20.30 -13.81 23.51
CA VAL A 273 -21.29 -12.85 24.03
C VAL A 273 -22.65 -13.51 24.29
N ASN A 274 -23.11 -14.37 23.39
CA ASN A 274 -24.39 -15.09 23.52
C ASN A 274 -24.41 -16.07 24.72
N ASN A 275 -23.24 -16.52 25.19
CA ASN A 275 -23.11 -17.40 26.34
C ASN A 275 -22.98 -16.65 27.68
N ALA A 276 -23.15 -15.32 27.71
CA ALA A 276 -23.25 -14.56 28.95
C ALA A 276 -24.56 -14.90 29.69
N ASP A 277 -24.45 -15.42 30.91
CA ASP A 277 -25.56 -15.87 31.75
C ASP A 277 -25.60 -15.03 33.05
N HIS A 278 -26.49 -14.04 33.06
CA HIS A 278 -26.70 -13.19 34.23
C HIS A 278 -27.27 -13.96 35.44
N GLU A 279 -27.98 -15.08 35.25
CA GLU A 279 -28.44 -15.89 36.38
C GLU A 279 -27.27 -16.63 37.01
N GLN A 280 -26.35 -17.17 36.22
CA GLN A 280 -25.13 -17.79 36.72
C GLN A 280 -24.30 -16.80 37.54
N ASP A 281 -24.09 -15.59 37.03
CA ASP A 281 -23.27 -14.57 37.70
C ASP A 281 -23.94 -14.05 38.99
N LEU A 282 -25.25 -13.79 38.98
CA LEU A 282 -26.00 -13.40 40.19
C LEU A 282 -26.05 -14.52 41.25
N ARG A 283 -26.17 -15.79 40.84
CA ARG A 283 -26.11 -16.93 41.77
C ARG A 283 -24.72 -17.06 42.40
N TRP A 284 -23.66 -16.87 41.62
CA TRP A 284 -22.29 -16.85 42.15
C TRP A 284 -22.12 -15.72 43.18
N TRP A 285 -22.55 -14.50 42.85
CA TRP A 285 -22.48 -13.37 43.78
C TRP A 285 -23.23 -13.62 45.09
N SER A 286 -24.46 -14.13 45.04
CA SER A 286 -25.25 -14.43 46.26
C SER A 286 -24.56 -15.44 47.18
N ASN A 287 -23.87 -16.43 46.60
CA ASN A 287 -23.17 -17.49 47.32
C ASN A 287 -21.82 -17.02 47.90
N THR A 288 -21.15 -16.06 47.27
CA THR A 288 -19.79 -15.61 47.65
C THR A 288 -19.78 -14.31 48.46
N HIS A 289 -20.78 -13.44 48.27
CA HIS A 289 -20.86 -12.10 48.85
C HIS A 289 -22.25 -11.71 49.38
N GLY A 290 -23.24 -12.62 49.34
CA GLY A 290 -24.64 -12.34 49.63
C GLY A 290 -25.28 -13.24 50.67
N VAL A 291 -26.62 -13.31 50.62
CA VAL A 291 -27.46 -13.98 51.64
C VAL A 291 -27.30 -15.51 51.70
N ASN A 292 -26.65 -16.12 50.71
CA ASN A 292 -26.38 -17.56 50.69
C ASN A 292 -25.01 -17.93 51.31
N MET A 293 -24.21 -16.95 51.75
CA MET A 293 -22.98 -17.23 52.49
C MET A 293 -23.28 -17.97 53.80
N ALA A 294 -22.42 -18.93 54.16
CA ALA A 294 -22.54 -19.62 55.44
C ALA A 294 -22.28 -18.64 56.61
N MET A 295 -23.20 -18.59 57.56
CA MET A 295 -23.07 -17.79 58.79
C MET A 295 -23.06 -18.71 60.02
N ASN A 296 -22.01 -18.58 60.81
CA ASN A 296 -21.93 -19.17 62.14
C ASN A 296 -22.72 -18.25 63.09
N TRP A 297 -24.03 -18.45 63.14
CA TRP A 297 -24.91 -17.70 64.05
C TRP A 297 -24.48 -17.91 65.51
N PRO A 298 -24.52 -16.86 66.36
CA PRO A 298 -24.14 -16.98 67.76
C PRO A 298 -24.92 -18.10 68.46
N GLN A 299 -24.17 -19.01 69.10
CA GLN A 299 -24.72 -20.06 69.96
C GLN A 299 -24.20 -19.85 71.39
N PHE A 300 -24.72 -20.62 72.34
CA PHE A 300 -24.18 -20.62 73.70
C PHE A 300 -22.77 -21.26 73.68
N GLU A 301 -21.78 -20.48 74.10
CA GLU A 301 -20.41 -20.95 74.31
C GLU A 301 -20.17 -21.13 75.81
N GLU A 302 -19.73 -22.33 76.22
CA GLU A 302 -19.42 -22.64 77.61
C GLU A 302 -18.07 -22.03 78.00
N TYR A 303 -17.99 -21.39 79.17
CA TYR A 303 -16.77 -20.74 79.63
C TYR A 303 -15.64 -21.77 79.82
N MET A 304 -14.64 -21.69 78.95
CA MET A 304 -13.35 -22.34 79.16
C MET A 304 -12.35 -21.32 79.69
N GLU A 305 -11.58 -21.71 80.70
CA GLU A 305 -10.50 -20.87 81.24
C GLU A 305 -9.43 -20.70 80.16
N GLU A 306 -9.17 -19.45 79.74
CA GLU A 306 -8.13 -19.16 78.75
C GLU A 306 -6.77 -19.65 79.27
N PHE A 307 -5.97 -20.29 78.41
CA PHE A 307 -4.61 -20.70 78.76
C PHE A 307 -3.77 -19.46 79.09
N ARG A 308 -3.58 -19.21 80.39
CA ARG A 308 -2.79 -18.07 80.88
C ARG A 308 -1.35 -18.18 80.38
N ASP A 309 -0.85 -17.11 79.75
CA ASP A 309 0.48 -17.08 79.14
C ASP A 309 1.58 -17.49 80.14
N ILE A 310 2.44 -18.41 79.72
CA ILE A 310 3.59 -18.84 80.53
C ILE A 310 4.64 -17.71 80.52
N ALA A 311 4.76 -17.04 81.66
CA ALA A 311 5.78 -16.02 81.86
C ALA A 311 7.18 -16.63 81.69
N LYS A 312 7.96 -16.15 80.70
CA LYS A 312 9.38 -16.51 80.52
C LYS A 312 10.21 -15.91 81.66
N GLY A 313 10.21 -16.57 82.80
CA GLY A 313 10.88 -16.12 84.01
C GLY A 313 12.40 -16.24 83.96
N THR A 314 13.10 -15.17 83.59
CA THR A 314 14.45 -14.93 84.11
C THR A 314 14.33 -14.55 85.58
N ILE A 315 14.54 -15.51 86.49
CA ILE A 315 14.35 -15.31 87.93
C ILE A 315 15.46 -14.42 88.50
N HIS A 316 15.25 -13.09 88.58
CA HIS A 316 15.93 -12.25 89.57
C HIS A 316 15.16 -10.97 89.93
N LYS A 317 15.08 -10.72 91.25
CA LYS A 317 14.59 -9.52 91.98
C LYS A 317 13.06 -9.35 92.17
N LYS A 318 12.69 -9.43 93.45
CA LYS A 318 11.41 -9.09 94.11
C LYS A 318 10.54 -8.05 93.38
N GLY A 319 9.42 -8.54 92.86
CA GLY A 319 8.16 -7.84 92.61
C GLY A 319 7.06 -8.91 92.70
N GLY A 320 5.85 -8.55 93.15
CA GLY A 320 4.79 -9.54 93.38
C GLY A 320 4.42 -10.31 92.11
N ILE A 321 4.18 -11.63 92.24
CA ILE A 321 3.56 -12.42 91.17
C ILE A 321 2.15 -11.85 90.96
N ALA A 322 1.88 -11.31 89.78
CA ALA A 322 0.53 -10.91 89.41
C ALA A 322 -0.37 -12.14 89.33
N ASP A 323 -1.57 -12.03 89.89
CA ASP A 323 -2.52 -13.14 90.01
C ASP A 323 -2.81 -13.76 88.63
N GLY A 324 -2.40 -15.02 88.44
CA GLY A 324 -2.61 -15.77 87.20
C GLY A 324 -1.39 -16.15 86.36
N SER A 325 -0.16 -15.78 86.69
CA SER A 325 1.02 -16.24 85.93
C SER A 325 1.54 -17.60 86.41
N ILE A 326 1.45 -18.64 85.56
CA ILE A 326 2.02 -19.96 85.84
C ILE A 326 3.53 -19.93 85.67
N THR A 327 4.27 -20.32 86.70
CA THR A 327 5.73 -20.52 86.65
C THR A 327 6.06 -22.02 86.62
N LEU A 328 6.96 -22.43 85.73
CA LEU A 328 7.47 -23.80 85.64
C LEU A 328 8.42 -24.09 86.82
N ILE A 329 7.98 -24.90 87.79
CA ILE A 329 8.71 -25.13 89.05
C ILE A 329 9.49 -26.46 89.10
N ASN A 330 9.34 -27.38 88.12
CA ASN A 330 10.25 -28.53 87.97
C ASN A 330 10.07 -29.28 86.65
N GLN A 331 11.19 -29.64 85.99
CA GLN A 331 11.24 -30.58 84.87
C GLN A 331 11.88 -31.89 85.35
N ARG A 332 11.14 -33.00 85.27
CA ARG A 332 11.64 -34.35 85.53
C ARG A 332 11.88 -35.07 84.21
N HIS A 333 13.13 -35.48 83.97
CA HIS A 333 13.47 -36.32 82.83
C HIS A 333 12.91 -37.72 83.08
N VAL A 334 12.12 -38.23 82.14
CA VAL A 334 11.70 -39.64 82.10
C VAL A 334 12.61 -40.33 81.09
N GLY A 335 13.41 -41.27 81.56
CA GLY A 335 14.30 -42.07 80.73
C GLY A 335 13.63 -43.35 80.23
N ASP A 336 14.25 -43.91 79.20
CA ASP A 336 14.21 -45.29 78.70
C ASP A 336 13.22 -46.27 79.37
N ASP A 337 12.08 -46.47 78.72
CA ASP A 337 11.40 -47.77 78.61
C ASP A 337 10.45 -47.72 77.38
N LEU A 338 11.04 -47.88 76.19
CA LEU A 338 10.30 -48.04 74.93
C LEU A 338 10.14 -49.53 74.61
N PRO A 339 8.91 -50.08 74.55
CA PRO A 339 8.72 -51.48 74.15
C PRO A 339 8.97 -51.66 72.64
N GLU A 340 9.99 -52.45 72.29
CA GLU A 340 10.20 -52.92 70.90
C GLU A 340 9.12 -53.91 70.47
N TYR A 341 8.56 -53.71 69.26
CA TYR A 341 7.94 -54.80 68.49
C TYR A 341 8.14 -54.58 66.98
N ASN A 342 8.54 -55.64 66.27
CA ASN A 342 9.03 -55.59 64.89
C ASN A 342 7.92 -55.76 63.82
N PRO A 343 8.15 -55.35 62.56
CA PRO A 343 7.09 -55.11 61.57
C PRO A 343 6.82 -56.27 60.59
N VAL A 344 5.56 -56.38 60.10
CA VAL A 344 5.20 -57.01 58.80
C VAL A 344 4.02 -56.26 58.16
N ALA A 345 4.07 -56.02 56.84
CA ALA A 345 3.07 -55.25 56.08
C ALA A 345 1.94 -56.12 55.46
N PRO A 346 0.84 -55.49 55.02
CA PRO A 346 0.52 -55.46 53.58
C PRO A 346 0.25 -54.03 53.05
N LYS A 347 0.78 -53.61 51.89
CA LYS A 347 0.15 -53.67 50.54
C LYS A 347 -1.23 -52.95 50.46
N GLN A 348 -1.50 -52.02 49.54
CA GLN A 348 -0.78 -51.62 48.31
C GLN A 348 -1.15 -50.19 47.83
N ASN A 349 -0.14 -49.48 47.32
CA ASN A 349 -0.23 -48.27 46.48
C ASN A 349 -0.96 -48.55 45.14
N GLY A 350 -1.42 -47.55 44.38
CA GLY A 350 -1.40 -46.10 44.61
C GLY A 350 -1.64 -45.29 43.33
N SER A 351 -1.62 -43.96 43.43
CA SER A 351 -1.69 -43.03 42.30
C SER A 351 -0.30 -42.81 41.70
N SER A 352 -0.16 -42.87 40.37
CA SER A 352 1.08 -42.56 39.66
C SER A 352 0.98 -41.27 38.84
N ASN A 353 1.85 -40.31 39.16
CA ASN A 353 2.11 -39.17 38.29
C ASN A 353 3.27 -39.55 37.34
N HIS A 354 3.11 -39.35 36.03
CA HIS A 354 4.05 -39.87 35.02
C HIS A 354 4.56 -38.80 34.05
N LYS A 355 5.87 -38.85 33.78
CA LYS A 355 6.53 -38.70 32.46
C LYS A 355 8.06 -38.79 32.63
N PRO A 356 8.84 -39.03 31.56
CA PRO A 356 8.75 -40.06 30.50
C PRO A 356 10.09 -40.91 30.54
N PRO A 357 10.61 -41.63 29.50
CA PRO A 357 10.16 -41.78 28.12
C PRO A 357 10.30 -43.18 27.45
N SER A 358 9.84 -43.21 26.18
CA SER A 358 10.46 -43.91 25.02
C SER A 358 9.78 -45.17 24.45
N ARG A 359 9.57 -45.09 23.12
CA ARG A 359 9.58 -46.14 22.08
C ARG A 359 8.39 -47.13 21.90
N ASN A 360 7.67 -46.85 20.81
CA ASN A 360 7.56 -47.66 19.57
C ASN A 360 6.31 -48.54 19.33
N ASN A 361 5.72 -48.35 18.14
CA ASN A 361 4.88 -49.24 17.30
C ASN A 361 3.84 -50.21 17.92
N GLY A 362 2.62 -50.18 17.35
CA GLY A 362 1.69 -51.33 17.43
C GLY A 362 0.26 -51.05 16.92
N HIS A 363 -0.06 -51.55 15.72
CA HIS A 363 -1.35 -51.42 15.03
C HIS A 363 -2.55 -52.16 15.68
N SER A 364 -3.76 -51.78 15.24
CA SER A 364 -4.95 -52.63 15.00
C SER A 364 -5.80 -53.08 16.21
N MET A 365 -7.05 -52.60 16.33
CA MET A 365 -8.30 -53.13 15.73
C MET A 365 -8.90 -54.36 16.45
N ALA A 366 -10.13 -54.24 16.99
CA ALA A 366 -11.35 -54.85 16.41
C ALA A 366 -12.55 -54.95 17.38
N LYS A 367 -13.78 -54.80 16.84
CA LYS A 367 -15.07 -55.46 17.22
C LYS A 367 -15.64 -55.17 18.64
N VAL A 368 -16.79 -54.50 18.83
CA VAL A 368 -18.20 -54.74 18.40
C VAL A 368 -18.67 -56.21 18.56
N PRO A 369 -19.80 -56.50 19.26
CA PRO A 369 -21.17 -56.26 18.79
C PRO A 369 -21.99 -55.35 19.74
N SER A 370 -23.01 -54.57 19.36
CA SER A 370 -24.17 -54.76 18.48
C SER A 370 -25.37 -55.49 19.12
N SER A 371 -26.40 -54.73 19.53
CA SER A 371 -27.81 -54.92 19.11
C SER A 371 -28.69 -53.78 19.64
N THR A 372 -29.33 -52.93 18.81
CA THR A 372 -30.63 -53.10 18.11
C THR A 372 -31.83 -52.88 19.06
N GLY A 373 -32.83 -52.03 18.77
CA GLY A 373 -33.10 -51.15 17.62
C GLY A 373 -34.16 -50.08 17.97
N SER A 374 -34.28 -48.96 17.23
CA SER A 374 -35.15 -48.76 16.03
C SER A 374 -36.63 -48.51 16.39
N ILE A 375 -37.35 -47.48 15.93
CA ILE A 375 -37.71 -47.08 14.54
C ILE A 375 -38.19 -45.59 14.59
N GLN A 376 -37.71 -44.63 13.76
CA GLN A 376 -38.24 -44.17 12.43
C GLN A 376 -39.56 -43.33 12.55
N GLN A 377 -39.93 -42.30 11.77
CA GLN A 377 -39.77 -41.95 10.32
C GLN A 377 -39.79 -40.40 10.09
N GLN A 378 -38.97 -39.85 9.18
CA GLN A 378 -39.31 -39.33 7.82
C GLN A 378 -40.38 -38.22 7.67
N SER A 379 -40.03 -37.12 6.97
CA SER A 379 -40.48 -36.83 5.58
C SER A 379 -40.04 -35.43 5.09
N GLY A 380 -40.10 -35.19 3.76
CA GLY A 380 -39.65 -33.97 3.08
C GLY A 380 -40.72 -33.27 2.21
N PRO A 381 -40.38 -32.19 1.47
CA PRO A 381 -41.29 -31.11 1.01
C PRO A 381 -41.84 -31.33 -0.43
N PRO A 382 -42.58 -30.39 -1.09
CA PRO A 382 -41.92 -29.32 -1.90
C PRO A 382 -42.77 -28.05 -2.32
N LEU A 383 -42.18 -27.21 -3.21
CA LEU A 383 -42.78 -26.18 -4.13
C LEU A 383 -43.14 -24.79 -3.54
N SER A 384 -43.10 -23.66 -4.29
CA SER A 384 -43.23 -23.44 -5.75
C SER A 384 -42.39 -22.27 -6.35
N LYS A 385 -42.37 -22.16 -7.69
CA LYS A 385 -41.80 -21.05 -8.50
C LYS A 385 -42.92 -20.19 -9.11
N THR A 386 -42.69 -18.92 -9.45
CA THR A 386 -43.47 -18.11 -10.44
C THR A 386 -42.56 -17.02 -11.05
N ALA A 387 -42.89 -16.49 -12.25
CA ALA A 387 -41.89 -15.85 -13.14
C ALA A 387 -42.44 -14.74 -14.09
N ASN A 388 -41.53 -13.82 -14.47
CA ASN A 388 -41.44 -13.03 -15.72
C ASN A 388 -42.52 -11.99 -16.13
N ASN A 389 -42.03 -10.94 -16.83
CA ASN A 389 -42.70 -9.97 -17.75
C ASN A 389 -43.82 -9.05 -17.18
N GLY A 390 -44.08 -7.85 -17.71
CA GLY A 390 -43.42 -7.07 -18.80
C GLY A 390 -44.41 -6.09 -19.49
N GLN A 391 -43.90 -5.02 -20.14
CA GLN A 391 -44.64 -4.00 -20.96
C GLN A 391 -45.56 -3.00 -20.19
N ALA A 392 -45.83 -1.76 -20.63
CA ALA A 392 -45.20 -0.81 -21.58
C ALA A 392 -45.89 0.60 -21.49
N LEU A 393 -45.37 1.60 -22.22
CA LEU A 393 -46.00 2.86 -22.72
C LEU A 393 -45.75 4.24 -22.03
N SER A 394 -44.93 5.05 -22.73
CA SER A 394 -45.13 6.45 -23.19
C SER A 394 -45.33 7.66 -22.25
N ASN A 395 -44.44 8.65 -22.46
CA ASN A 395 -44.62 10.11 -22.47
C ASN A 395 -45.24 10.87 -21.29
N GLY A 396 -44.37 11.61 -20.59
CA GLY A 396 -44.40 13.08 -20.67
C GLY A 396 -45.26 13.84 -19.66
N GLY A 397 -44.63 14.33 -18.59
CA GLY A 397 -45.22 15.31 -17.67
C GLY A 397 -44.22 15.76 -16.60
N VAL A 398 -43.79 17.02 -16.65
CA VAL A 398 -42.91 17.62 -15.64
C VAL A 398 -43.73 18.06 -14.43
N SER A 399 -43.39 17.58 -13.23
CA SER A 399 -43.73 18.20 -11.94
C SER A 399 -42.82 17.65 -10.83
N LYS A 400 -42.54 18.48 -9.82
CA LYS A 400 -41.75 18.13 -8.63
C LYS A 400 -42.48 17.10 -7.76
N ASP A 401 -41.73 16.15 -7.20
CA ASP A 401 -41.59 15.96 -5.74
C ASP A 401 -40.46 14.94 -5.48
N SER A 402 -39.35 15.36 -4.86
CA SER A 402 -39.14 15.31 -3.39
C SER A 402 -38.76 13.90 -2.91
N ASN A 403 -37.47 13.52 -3.08
CA ASN A 403 -36.89 12.29 -2.55
C ASN A 403 -36.38 12.52 -1.10
N PRO A 404 -36.85 11.77 -0.09
CA PRO A 404 -36.56 12.05 1.32
C PRO A 404 -35.37 11.23 1.88
N PHE A 405 -34.34 10.95 1.06
CA PHE A 405 -33.18 10.12 1.44
C PHE A 405 -31.85 10.60 0.84
N ASP A 406 -31.71 11.89 0.57
CA ASP A 406 -30.43 12.54 0.26
C ASP A 406 -30.01 13.40 1.46
N GLU A 407 -29.28 12.81 2.41
CA GLU A 407 -28.50 13.52 3.43
C GLU A 407 -27.07 12.94 3.45
N ASP A 408 -26.10 13.82 3.68
CA ASP A 408 -24.65 13.57 3.84
C ASP A 408 -23.81 13.26 2.56
N GLU A 409 -24.08 13.95 1.45
CA GLU A 409 -22.97 14.40 0.58
C GLU A 409 -22.20 15.50 1.33
N TRP A 410 -20.98 15.19 1.77
CA TRP A 410 -20.06 16.19 2.30
C TRP A 410 -19.61 17.09 1.15
N GLU A 411 -20.13 18.32 1.10
CA GLU A 411 -19.57 19.36 0.23
C GLU A 411 -18.13 19.63 0.67
N ASP A 412 -17.17 19.03 -0.04
CA ASP A 412 -15.78 19.50 -0.07
C ASP A 412 -15.81 20.93 -0.62
N GLU A 413 -15.95 21.90 0.29
CA GLU A 413 -15.85 23.32 0.00
C GLU A 413 -14.44 23.57 -0.55
N HIS A 414 -14.33 23.59 -1.88
CA HIS A 414 -13.13 23.99 -2.60
C HIS A 414 -12.79 25.42 -2.18
N VAL A 415 -11.92 25.57 -1.18
CA VAL A 415 -11.41 26.85 -0.70
C VAL A 415 -10.57 27.48 -1.82
N GLU A 416 -11.23 28.24 -2.70
CA GLU A 416 -10.55 29.14 -3.62
C GLU A 416 -9.74 30.16 -2.81
N PRO A 417 -8.45 30.39 -3.12
CA PRO A 417 -7.66 31.42 -2.47
C PRO A 417 -8.34 32.78 -2.60
N LEU A 418 -8.44 33.53 -1.49
CA LEU A 418 -9.18 34.79 -1.41
C LEU A 418 -8.57 35.92 -2.28
N VAL A 419 -7.34 35.74 -2.79
CA VAL A 419 -6.47 36.81 -3.30
C VAL A 419 -5.62 36.37 -4.48
N ASP A 420 -5.47 37.26 -5.46
CA ASP A 420 -4.50 37.15 -6.55
C ASP A 420 -3.22 37.97 -6.24
N ASN A 421 -2.14 37.71 -6.99
CA ASN A 421 -0.86 38.40 -6.79
C ASN A 421 -0.98 39.93 -6.94
N GLY A 422 -0.74 40.67 -5.85
CA GLY A 422 -0.74 42.14 -5.83
C GLY A 422 -2.00 42.79 -5.25
N ASP A 423 -2.96 41.99 -4.74
CA ASP A 423 -4.15 42.50 -4.08
C ASP A 423 -3.89 43.02 -2.65
N ILE A 424 -4.58 44.10 -2.27
CA ILE A 424 -4.64 44.62 -0.89
C ILE A 424 -5.95 44.18 -0.24
N PHE A 425 -5.90 43.76 1.02
CA PHE A 425 -7.04 43.29 1.80
C PHE A 425 -6.84 43.54 3.30
N GLU A 426 -7.92 43.44 4.09
CA GLU A 426 -7.90 43.70 5.55
C GLU A 426 -7.53 42.41 6.32
N LYS A 427 -6.52 42.45 7.20
CA LYS A 427 -6.21 41.36 8.15
C LYS A 427 -7.22 41.38 9.30
N LEU A 428 -7.83 40.24 9.62
CA LEU A 428 -8.81 40.10 10.70
C LEU A 428 -8.30 39.29 11.90
N GLU A 429 -7.56 38.21 11.68
CA GLU A 429 -7.03 37.33 12.74
C GLU A 429 -5.53 37.07 12.51
N GLU A 430 -4.81 36.70 13.56
CA GLU A 430 -3.37 36.38 13.50
C GLU A 430 -3.11 34.96 12.98
N GLU A 431 -1.83 34.58 12.92
CA GLU A 431 -1.37 33.28 12.43
C GLU A 431 -1.78 32.16 13.40
N ASP A 432 -2.42 31.11 12.88
CA ASP A 432 -2.77 29.91 13.62
C ASP A 432 -1.60 28.91 13.72
N GLU A 433 -1.80 27.80 14.45
CA GLU A 433 -0.79 26.74 14.62
C GLU A 433 -0.40 26.03 13.29
N GLN A 434 -1.08 26.33 12.18
CA GLN A 434 -0.85 25.75 10.85
C GLN A 434 -0.29 26.76 9.84
N GLY A 435 -0.04 28.01 10.24
CA GLY A 435 0.56 29.06 9.41
C GLY A 435 -0.43 29.88 8.58
N TRP A 436 -1.73 29.81 8.90
CA TRP A 436 -2.79 30.54 8.20
C TRP A 436 -3.25 31.76 8.99
N CYS A 437 -3.55 32.84 8.26
CA CYS A 437 -4.21 34.04 8.77
C CYS A 437 -5.56 34.21 8.08
N LYS A 438 -6.44 35.01 8.68
CA LYS A 438 -7.78 35.30 8.14
C LYS A 438 -7.88 36.74 7.68
N GLY A 439 -8.37 36.95 6.46
CA GLY A 439 -8.48 38.26 5.84
C GLY A 439 -9.87 38.52 5.27
N ARG A 440 -10.12 39.79 4.90
CA ARG A 440 -11.34 40.24 4.23
C ARG A 440 -11.01 41.09 3.01
N LYS A 441 -11.62 40.74 1.87
CA LYS A 441 -11.60 41.51 0.63
C LYS A 441 -13.02 41.58 0.06
N ASP A 442 -13.47 42.77 -0.35
CA ASP A 442 -14.78 43.00 -0.99
C ASP A 442 -15.99 42.35 -0.25
N GLY A 443 -15.93 42.34 1.09
CA GLY A 443 -16.96 41.76 1.96
C GLY A 443 -16.89 40.24 2.14
N LYS A 444 -16.08 39.52 1.37
CA LYS A 444 -15.78 38.10 1.57
C LYS A 444 -14.67 37.92 2.60
N VAL A 445 -14.75 36.86 3.39
CA VAL A 445 -13.76 36.48 4.42
C VAL A 445 -13.19 35.12 4.05
N GLY A 446 -11.88 34.94 4.19
CA GLY A 446 -11.20 33.69 3.85
C GLY A 446 -9.79 33.61 4.46
N LEU A 447 -9.13 32.48 4.25
CA LEU A 447 -7.79 32.20 4.77
C LEU A 447 -6.71 32.52 3.73
N TYR A 448 -5.55 32.95 4.21
CA TYR A 448 -4.34 33.17 3.42
C TYR A 448 -3.09 32.75 4.23
N PRO A 449 -2.03 32.23 3.60
CA PRO A 449 -0.83 31.80 4.32
C PRO A 449 0.01 33.02 4.73
N ALA A 450 0.44 33.07 5.99
CA ALA A 450 1.15 34.22 6.57
C ALA A 450 2.43 34.62 5.79
N ASN A 451 3.12 33.63 5.22
CA ASN A 451 4.40 33.78 4.53
C ASN A 451 4.31 34.40 3.12
N TYR A 452 3.12 34.76 2.64
CA TYR A 452 2.88 35.25 1.27
C TYR A 452 2.42 36.72 1.20
N ILE A 453 2.50 37.46 2.31
CA ILE A 453 2.05 38.86 2.39
C ILE A 453 3.16 39.80 2.85
N GLU A 454 3.06 41.06 2.44
CA GLU A 454 3.87 42.17 2.92
C GLU A 454 2.91 43.20 3.55
N VAL A 455 3.26 43.70 4.75
CA VAL A 455 2.44 44.72 5.43
C VAL A 455 2.70 46.07 4.78
N VAL A 456 1.64 46.70 4.27
CA VAL A 456 1.67 48.06 3.73
C VAL A 456 1.17 49.02 4.81
N ASP A 457 2.04 49.93 5.26
CA ASP A 457 1.75 51.01 6.22
C ASP A 457 0.90 52.15 5.59
#